data_AF-A0A954X960-F1
#
_entry.id   AF-A0A954X960-F1
#
_cell.length_a   1.000
_cell.length_b   1.000
_cell.length_c   1.000
_cell.angle_alpha   90.00
_cell.angle_beta   90.00
_cell.angle_gamma   90.00
#
_symmetry.space_group_name_H-M   'P 1'
#
loop_
_entity.id
_entity.type
_entity.pdbx_description
1 polymer ?
#
loop_
_entity_poly.entity_id
_entity_poly.type
_entity_poly.pdbx_seq_one_letter_code
_entity_poly.pdbx_strand_id
1 'polypeptide(L)'
;MFSVVLLADRNSPTNQWLRENPLVLGLIFGVLGIALLYFGITGLKAGKTRGKYGRELSGGAAMVTSIIRLVAGVGLIGTAIYMSIFGAW
;
A
#
# COMPACT_ATOMS: atom_id res chain seq x y z
N MET A 1 -13.85 -25.15 6.53
CA MET A 1 -14.73 -23.96 6.67
C MET A 1 -14.06 -22.67 6.15
N PHE A 2 -12.78 -22.41 6.47
CA PHE A 2 -12.02 -21.24 5.96
C PHE A 2 -11.92 -21.16 4.42
N SER A 3 -11.74 -22.29 3.76
CA SER A 3 -11.57 -22.37 2.30
C SER A 3 -12.83 -21.94 1.54
N VAL A 4 -14.02 -22.23 2.07
CA VAL A 4 -15.29 -21.85 1.45
C VAL A 4 -15.54 -20.35 1.56
N VAL A 5 -15.15 -19.72 2.67
CA VAL A 5 -15.29 -18.26 2.88
C VAL A 5 -14.35 -17.48 1.97
N LEU A 6 -13.08 -17.88 1.85
CA LEU A 6 -12.12 -17.26 0.94
C LEU A 6 -12.52 -17.40 -0.54
N LEU A 7 -13.08 -18.55 -0.92
CA LEU A 7 -13.58 -18.78 -2.28
C LEU A 7 -14.90 -18.05 -2.56
N ALA A 8 -15.78 -17.92 -1.57
CA ALA A 8 -17.00 -17.13 -1.68
C ALA A 8 -16.68 -15.64 -1.86
N ASP A 9 -15.67 -15.14 -1.15
CA ASP A 9 -15.23 -13.75 -1.28
C ASP A 9 -14.60 -13.52 -2.66
N ARG A 10 -13.83 -14.48 -3.20
CA ARG A 10 -13.28 -14.41 -4.56
C ARG A 10 -14.35 -14.26 -5.66
N ASN A 11 -15.55 -14.79 -5.43
CA ASN A 11 -16.70 -14.69 -6.34
C ASN A 11 -17.69 -13.59 -5.94
N SER A 12 -17.35 -12.71 -5.00
CA SER A 12 -18.20 -11.57 -4.68
C SER A 12 -18.32 -10.63 -5.89
N PRO A 13 -19.48 -9.97 -6.09
CA PRO A 13 -19.67 -9.02 -7.19
C PRO A 13 -18.61 -7.91 -7.21
N THR A 14 -18.16 -7.49 -6.03
CA THR A 14 -17.11 -6.48 -5.88
C THR A 14 -15.78 -6.97 -6.43
N ASN A 15 -15.36 -8.20 -6.10
CA ASN A 15 -14.08 -8.73 -6.58
C ASN A 15 -14.12 -9.04 -8.09
N GLN A 16 -15.27 -9.43 -8.63
CA GLN A 16 -15.47 -9.53 -10.08
C GLN A 16 -15.32 -8.17 -10.76
N TRP A 17 -16.01 -7.13 -10.25
CA TRP A 17 -15.91 -5.79 -10.80
C TRP A 17 -14.48 -5.22 -10.74
N LEU A 18 -13.75 -5.47 -9.65
CA LEU A 18 -12.35 -5.05 -9.51
C LEU A 18 -11.40 -5.76 -10.48
N ARG A 19 -11.71 -7.00 -10.88
CA ARG A 19 -10.98 -7.71 -11.94
C ARG A 19 -11.25 -7.14 -13.32
N GLU A 20 -12.50 -6.74 -13.57
CA GLU A 20 -12.90 -6.08 -14.81
C GLU A 20 -12.36 -4.65 -14.92
N ASN A 21 -12.09 -4.00 -13.77
CA ASN A 21 -11.61 -2.63 -13.68
C ASN A 21 -10.25 -2.55 -12.96
N PRO A 22 -9.19 -3.20 -13.47
CA PRO A 22 -7.92 -3.35 -12.77
C PRO A 22 -7.21 -2.01 -12.51
N LEU A 23 -7.50 -0.99 -13.33
CA LEU A 23 -7.00 0.37 -13.16
C LEU A 23 -7.46 1.01 -11.85
N VAL A 24 -8.62 0.62 -11.31
CA VAL A 24 -9.11 1.14 -10.02
C VAL A 24 -8.21 0.66 -8.89
N LEU A 25 -7.89 -0.64 -8.86
CA LEU A 25 -6.92 -1.18 -7.90
C LEU A 25 -5.54 -0.58 -8.12
N GLY A 26 -5.10 -0.46 -9.38
CA GLY A 26 -3.84 0.20 -9.73
C GLY A 26 -3.76 1.62 -9.18
N LEU A 27 -4.80 2.43 -9.35
CA LEU A 27 -4.87 3.79 -8.81
C LEU A 27 -4.83 3.82 -7.28
N ILE A 28 -5.58 2.95 -6.62
CA ILE A 28 -5.60 2.87 -5.15
C ILE A 28 -4.19 2.54 -4.63
N PHE A 29 -3.55 1.51 -5.17
CA PHE A 29 -2.19 1.13 -4.77
C PHE A 29 -1.16 2.21 -5.13
N GLY A 30 -1.32 2.88 -6.29
CA GLY A 30 -0.45 3.97 -6.71
C GLY A 30 -0.51 5.16 -5.75
N VAL A 31 -1.72 5.61 -5.39
CA VAL A 31 -1.93 6.72 -4.44
C VAL A 31 -1.37 6.38 -3.06
N LEU A 32 -1.64 5.16 -2.56
CA LEU A 32 -1.10 4.71 -1.28
C LEU A 32 0.43 4.61 -1.30
N GLY A 33 0.99 4.10 -2.40
CA GLY A 33 2.43 3.99 -2.59
C GLY A 33 3.12 5.36 -2.59
N ILE A 34 2.57 6.33 -3.33
CA ILE A 34 3.06 7.71 -3.36
C ILE A 34 2.99 8.36 -1.97
N ALA A 35 1.87 8.18 -1.25
CA ALA A 35 1.72 8.70 0.10
C ALA A 35 2.77 8.13 1.05
N LEU A 36 3.02 6.81 1.00
CA LEU A 36 4.06 6.17 1.80
C LEU A 36 5.46 6.68 1.46
N LEU A 37 5.78 6.85 0.18
CA LEU A 37 7.04 7.45 -0.24
C LEU A 37 7.19 8.86 0.32
N TYR A 38 6.15 9.70 0.19
CA TYR A 38 6.17 11.06 0.71
C TYR A 38 6.43 11.07 2.23
N PHE A 39 5.69 10.28 3.01
CA PHE A 39 5.89 10.20 4.46
C PHE A 39 7.22 9.57 4.89
N GLY A 40 7.76 8.64 4.10
CA GLY A 40 9.08 8.07 4.30
C GLY A 40 10.19 9.10 4.07
N ILE A 41 10.16 9.80 2.93
CA ILE A 41 11.17 10.82 2.59
C ILE A 41 11.14 11.97 3.60
N THR A 42 9.95 12.49 3.91
CA THR A 42 9.78 13.58 4.87
C THR A 42 10.20 13.17 6.29
N GLY A 43 9.87 11.95 6.71
CA GLY A 43 10.28 11.42 8.01
C GLY A 43 11.79 11.25 8.15
N LEU A 44 12.47 10.80 7.10
CA LEU A 44 13.94 10.72 7.09
C LEU A 44 14.59 12.09 7.11
N LYS A 45 14.10 13.03 6.30
CA LYS A 45 14.64 14.41 6.26
C LYS A 45 14.47 15.14 7.58
N ALA A 46 13.35 14.93 8.27
CA ALA A 46 13.04 15.61 9.53
C ALA A 46 13.65 14.92 10.76
N GLY A 47 14.11 13.66 10.64
CA GLY A 47 14.54 12.85 11.80
C GLY A 47 13.41 12.54 12.80
N LYS A 48 12.16 12.82 12.42
CA LYS A 48 10.95 12.61 13.20
C LYS A 48 9.79 12.19 12.30
N THR A 49 8.91 11.35 12.80
CA THR A 49 7.73 10.89 12.07
C THR A 49 6.59 10.53 13.00
N ARG A 50 5.39 10.27 12.48
CA ARG A 50 4.24 9.83 13.29
C ARG A 50 4.06 8.32 13.19
N GLY A 51 3.82 7.64 14.29
CA GLY A 51 3.45 6.23 14.30
C GLY A 51 1.98 6.00 13.91
N LYS A 52 1.56 4.73 13.85
CA LYS A 52 0.19 4.30 13.54
C LYS A 52 -0.87 4.96 14.44
N TYR A 53 -0.54 5.20 15.71
CA TYR A 53 -1.43 5.81 16.70
C TYR A 53 -1.24 7.34 16.83
N GLY A 54 -0.64 7.99 15.84
CA GLY A 54 -0.41 9.44 15.83
C GLY A 54 0.71 9.93 16.76
N ARG A 55 1.31 9.06 17.57
CA ARG A 55 2.46 9.39 18.43
C ARG A 55 3.66 9.82 17.60
N GLU A 56 4.33 10.88 18.02
CA GLU A 56 5.60 11.28 17.41
C GLU A 56 6.70 10.27 17.79
N LEU A 57 7.47 9.87 16.79
CA LEU A 57 8.65 9.04 16.89
C LEU A 57 9.83 9.91 16.47
N SER A 58 10.95 9.81 17.19
CA SER A 58 12.18 10.52 16.90
C SER A 58 13.38 9.57 16.86
N GLY A 59 14.50 10.04 16.31
CA GLY A 59 15.76 9.30 16.30
C GLY A 59 15.67 7.99 15.49
N GLY A 60 16.29 6.92 16.00
CA GLY A 60 16.37 5.63 15.30
C GLY A 60 15.00 5.02 14.95
N ALA A 61 14.01 5.16 15.84
CA ALA A 61 12.65 4.65 15.60
C ALA A 61 11.97 5.38 14.44
N ALA A 62 12.19 6.70 14.32
CA ALA A 62 11.68 7.48 13.20
C ALA A 62 12.33 7.06 11.88
N MET A 63 13.65 6.82 11.89
CA MET A 63 14.41 6.38 10.73
C MET A 63 13.91 5.02 10.22
N VAL A 64 13.83 4.02 11.10
CA VAL A 64 13.37 2.66 10.74
C VAL A 64 11.95 2.70 10.17
N THR A 65 11.03 3.41 10.85
CA THR A 65 9.64 3.52 10.38
C THR A 65 9.57 4.18 9.01
N SER A 66 10.41 5.19 8.77
CA SER A 66 10.44 5.90 7.49
C SER A 66 11.03 5.03 6.36
N ILE A 67 12.05 4.22 6.65
CA ILE A 67 12.59 3.23 5.70
C ILE A 67 11.53 2.19 5.33
N ILE A 68 10.81 1.66 6.32
CA ILE A 68 9.71 0.70 6.08
C ILE A 68 8.68 1.30 5.13
N ARG A 69 8.32 2.59 5.30
CA ARG A 69 7.41 3.27 4.39
C ARG A 69 7.96 3.41 2.97
N LEU A 70 9.26 3.67 2.82
CA LEU A 70 9.88 3.73 1.50
C LEU A 70 9.77 2.38 0.79
N VAL A 71 10.17 1.30 1.45
CA VAL A 71 10.13 -0.05 0.88
C VAL A 71 8.69 -0.45 0.53
N ALA A 72 7.75 -0.22 1.44
CA ALA A 72 6.34 -0.48 1.19
C ALA A 72 5.77 0.38 0.06
N GLY A 73 6.16 1.66 -0.01
CA GLY A 73 5.75 2.58 -1.07
C GLY A 73 6.22 2.13 -2.45
N VAL A 74 7.49 1.72 -2.58
CA VAL A 74 8.03 1.14 -3.82
C VAL A 74 7.29 -0.14 -4.20
N GLY A 75 7.05 -1.03 -3.23
CA GLY A 75 6.29 -2.26 -3.45
C GLY A 75 4.88 -1.99 -4.00
N LEU A 76 4.15 -1.05 -3.38
CA LEU A 76 2.81 -0.68 -3.82
C LEU A 76 2.78 -0.05 -5.21
N ILE A 77 3.76 0.80 -5.54
CA ILE A 77 3.87 1.38 -6.89
C ILE A 77 4.18 0.28 -7.92
N GLY A 78 5.07 -0.66 -7.58
CA GLY A 78 5.34 -1.83 -8.42
C GLY A 78 4.07 -2.66 -8.67
N THR A 79 3.28 -2.92 -7.64
CA THR A 79 1.98 -3.61 -7.76
C THR A 79 0.99 -2.80 -8.60
N ALA A 80 0.92 -1.49 -8.40
CA ALA A 80 0.04 -0.61 -9.18
C ALA A 80 0.36 -0.65 -10.68
N ILE A 81 1.65 -0.57 -11.02
CA ILE A 81 2.14 -0.68 -12.40
C ILE A 81 1.81 -2.06 -12.96
N TYR A 82 2.09 -3.12 -12.20
CA TYR A 82 1.77 -4.48 -12.62
C TYR A 82 0.28 -4.64 -12.94
N MET A 83 -0.61 -4.22 -12.05
CA MET A 83 -2.06 -4.32 -12.24
C MET A 83 -2.55 -3.51 -13.43
N SER A 84 -1.92 -2.36 -13.71
CA SER A 84 -2.26 -1.52 -14.84
C SER A 84 -1.87 -2.15 -16.19
N ILE A 85 -0.84 -3.00 -16.21
CA ILE A 85 -0.32 -3.63 -17.44
C ILE A 85 -0.93 -5.03 -17.64
N PHE A 86 -0.96 -5.84 -16.59
CA PHE A 86 -1.31 -7.27 -16.67
C PHE A 86 -2.71 -7.59 -16.12
N GLY A 87 -3.40 -6.60 -15.55
CA GLY A 87 -4.71 -6.79 -14.94
C GLY A 87 -4.66 -7.24 -13.47
N ALA A 88 -5.84 -7.43 -12.88
CA ALA A 88 -6.02 -7.89 -11.51
C ALA A 88 -6.46 -9.37 -11.49
N TRP A 89 -5.98 -10.13 -10.51
CA TRP A 89 -6.08 -11.60 -10.42
C TRP A 89 -7.27 -12.13 -9.60
#